data_AF-A0A6V7HZ66-F1
#
_entry.id   AF-A0A6V7HZ66-F1
#
_cell.length_a   1.000
_cell.length_b   1.000
_cell.length_c   1.000
_cell.angle_alpha   90.00
_cell.angle_beta   90.00
_cell.angle_gamma   90.00
#
_symmetry.space_group_name_H-M   'P 1'
#
loop_
_entity.id
_entity.type
_entity.pdbx_description
1 polymer ?
#
loop_
_entity_poly.entity_id
_entity_poly.type
_entity_poly.pdbx_seq_one_letter_code
_entity_poly.pdbx_strand_id
1 'polypeptide(L)'
;MSEREREKRKMPEFEKDMLQYKRWTDEDKEKLLDALQKYGHKNVDKIAEELPDKTVGSIRTMINKLNRKAKEATKTNDSKVHQWLKSGKLGQPDLIISQAFKFISMFEDIPKPEECAGCDF
;
A
#
# COMPACT_ATOMS: atom_id res chain seq x y z
N MET A 1 -0.80 56.69 -14.40
CA MET A 1 -0.63 55.29 -14.84
C MET A 1 -1.99 54.61 -14.76
N SER A 2 -2.48 54.11 -15.89
CA SER A 2 -3.87 53.69 -16.11
C SER A 2 -4.19 52.37 -15.39
N GLU A 3 -5.42 52.21 -14.90
CA GLU A 3 -6.00 50.97 -14.35
C GLU A 3 -6.02 49.78 -15.34
N ARG A 4 -5.40 49.93 -16.52
CA ARG A 4 -5.37 48.96 -17.61
C ARG A 4 -4.37 47.81 -17.47
N GLU A 5 -3.55 47.76 -16.41
CA GLU A 5 -2.45 46.78 -16.34
C GLU A 5 -2.51 45.79 -15.17
N ARG A 6 -3.68 45.57 -14.57
CA ARG A 6 -3.85 44.47 -13.59
C ARG A 6 -5.07 43.59 -13.86
N GLU A 7 -5.44 43.45 -15.13
CA GLU A 7 -6.27 42.33 -15.52
C GLU A 7 -5.40 41.07 -15.48
N LYS A 8 -5.33 40.48 -14.28
CA LYS A 8 -4.74 39.16 -14.04
C LYS A 8 -5.32 38.26 -15.12
N ARG A 9 -4.49 37.80 -16.05
CA ARG A 9 -4.85 36.87 -17.12
C ARG A 9 -5.61 35.71 -16.49
N LYS A 10 -6.94 35.77 -16.47
CA LYS A 10 -7.80 34.65 -16.08
C LYS A 10 -7.51 33.61 -17.15
N MET A 11 -6.83 32.53 -16.77
CA MET A 11 -6.74 31.39 -17.68
C MET A 11 -8.16 31.01 -18.07
N PRO A 12 -8.44 30.87 -19.37
CA PRO A 12 -9.75 30.42 -19.83
C PRO A 12 -10.13 29.12 -19.10
N GLU A 13 -11.38 29.02 -18.65
CA GLU A 13 -11.97 27.88 -17.92
C GLU A 13 -11.58 26.52 -18.57
N PHE A 14 -11.51 26.51 -19.91
CA PHE A 14 -11.11 25.37 -20.74
C PHE A 14 -9.70 24.81 -20.44
N GLU A 15 -8.71 25.68 -20.17
CA GLU A 15 -7.36 25.22 -19.84
C GLU A 15 -7.28 24.66 -18.41
N LYS A 16 -8.14 25.15 -17.51
CA LYS A 16 -8.27 24.61 -16.15
C LYS A 16 -8.82 23.18 -16.17
N ASP A 17 -9.85 22.93 -16.96
CA ASP A 17 -10.42 21.57 -17.11
C ASP A 17 -9.39 20.62 -17.72
N MET A 18 -8.64 21.04 -18.74
CA MET A 18 -7.57 20.21 -19.33
C MET A 18 -6.46 19.85 -18.32
N LEU A 19 -6.19 20.75 -17.36
CA LEU A 19 -5.23 20.51 -16.29
C LEU A 19 -5.80 19.61 -15.19
N GLN A 20 -7.10 19.71 -14.89
CA GLN A 20 -7.83 18.79 -13.99
C GLN A 20 -7.83 17.36 -14.55
N TYR A 21 -8.10 17.19 -15.85
CA TYR A 21 -8.01 15.90 -16.55
C TYR A 21 -6.63 15.22 -16.40
N LYS A 22 -5.55 16.00 -16.28
CA LYS A 22 -4.18 15.49 -16.11
C LYS A 22 -3.82 15.14 -14.66
N ARG A 23 -4.48 15.73 -13.66
CA ARG A 23 -4.12 15.55 -12.25
C ARG A 23 -5.01 14.49 -11.61
N TRP A 24 -4.39 13.60 -10.83
CA TRP A 24 -5.13 12.65 -9.99
C TRP A 24 -5.48 13.33 -8.67
N THR A 25 -6.76 13.62 -8.45
CA THR A 25 -7.27 14.10 -7.16
C THR A 25 -7.37 12.95 -6.16
N ASP A 26 -7.78 13.23 -4.93
CA ASP A 26 -7.95 12.18 -3.92
C ASP A 26 -9.24 11.40 -4.18
N GLU A 27 -10.30 12.05 -4.67
CA GLU A 27 -11.55 11.41 -5.09
C GLU A 27 -11.33 10.45 -6.27
N ASP A 28 -10.50 10.83 -7.25
CA ASP A 28 -10.12 9.95 -8.36
C ASP A 28 -9.42 8.67 -7.86
N LYS A 29 -8.58 8.80 -6.82
CA LYS A 29 -7.83 7.68 -6.26
C LYS A 29 -8.74 6.76 -5.46
N GLU A 30 -9.71 7.29 -4.72
CA GLU A 30 -10.73 6.51 -4.02
C GLU A 30 -11.56 5.69 -5.01
N LYS A 31 -12.09 6.33 -6.07
CA LYS A 31 -12.80 5.63 -7.15
C LYS A 31 -11.94 4.56 -7.83
N LEU A 32 -10.67 4.86 -8.09
CA LEU A 32 -9.73 3.88 -8.63
C LEU A 32 -9.55 2.69 -7.70
N LEU A 33 -9.49 2.91 -6.38
CA LEU A 33 -9.31 1.87 -5.39
C LEU A 33 -10.54 0.96 -5.32
N ASP A 34 -11.74 1.55 -5.31
CA ASP A 34 -13.01 0.80 -5.35
C ASP A 34 -13.12 -0.03 -6.64
N ALA A 35 -12.79 0.56 -7.79
CA ALA A 35 -12.84 -0.14 -9.07
C ALA A 35 -11.80 -1.27 -9.14
N LEU A 36 -10.59 -1.06 -8.57
CA LEU A 36 -9.58 -2.10 -8.45
C LEU A 36 -10.03 -3.25 -7.54
N GLN A 37 -10.77 -2.95 -6.46
CA GLN A 37 -11.32 -3.96 -5.56
C GLN A 37 -12.41 -4.79 -6.26
N LYS A 38 -13.26 -4.16 -7.07
CA LYS A 38 -14.37 -4.82 -7.78
C LYS A 38 -13.90 -5.65 -8.98
N TYR A 39 -13.05 -5.09 -9.84
CA TYR A 39 -12.72 -5.69 -11.14
C TYR A 39 -11.30 -6.27 -11.21
N GLY A 40 -10.42 -5.89 -10.30
CA GLY A 40 -9.01 -6.28 -10.31
C GLY A 40 -8.17 -5.52 -11.33
N HIS A 41 -6.85 -5.50 -11.13
CA HIS A 41 -5.90 -4.71 -11.91
C HIS A 41 -5.79 -5.07 -13.41
N LYS A 42 -6.34 -6.22 -13.84
CA LYS A 42 -6.27 -6.69 -15.24
C LYS A 42 -7.38 -6.10 -16.11
N ASN A 43 -8.52 -5.76 -15.53
CA ASN A 43 -9.71 -5.30 -16.25
C ASN A 43 -9.75 -3.77 -16.32
N VAL A 44 -8.74 -3.18 -16.95
CA VAL A 44 -8.57 -1.71 -17.00
C VAL A 44 -9.71 -1.02 -17.74
N ASP A 45 -10.30 -1.69 -18.73
CA ASP A 45 -11.39 -1.12 -19.53
C ASP A 45 -12.64 -0.87 -18.67
N LYS A 46 -13.00 -1.83 -17.79
CA LYS A 46 -14.09 -1.66 -16.81
C LYS A 46 -13.77 -0.59 -15.75
N ILE A 47 -12.51 -0.47 -15.36
CA ILE A 47 -12.08 0.59 -14.43
C ILE A 47 -12.20 1.97 -15.08
N ALA A 48 -11.99 2.07 -16.40
CA ALA A 48 -12.13 3.32 -17.13
C ALA A 48 -13.59 3.76 -17.27
N GLU A 49 -14.55 2.84 -17.28
CA GLU A 49 -15.98 3.17 -17.25
C GLU A 49 -16.39 3.89 -15.94
N GLU A 50 -15.76 3.56 -14.81
CA GLU A 50 -15.99 4.20 -13.51
C GLU A 50 -15.25 5.55 -13.36
N LEU A 51 -14.28 5.80 -14.25
CA LEU A 51 -13.41 6.99 -14.25
C LEU A 51 -13.43 7.68 -15.62
N PRO A 52 -14.57 8.27 -16.04
CA PRO A 52 -14.70 8.90 -17.35
C PRO A 52 -13.74 10.08 -17.54
N ASP A 53 -13.34 10.71 -16.43
CA ASP A 53 -12.43 11.86 -16.43
C ASP A 53 -10.95 11.46 -16.61
N LYS A 54 -10.64 10.15 -16.72
CA LYS A 54 -9.28 9.64 -16.88
C LYS A 54 -9.16 8.72 -18.09
N THR A 55 -8.10 8.93 -18.86
CA THR A 55 -7.82 8.05 -20.00
C THR A 55 -7.31 6.69 -19.51
N VAL A 56 -7.63 5.62 -20.26
CA VAL A 56 -7.16 4.25 -20.01
C VAL A 56 -5.64 4.19 -19.80
N GLY A 57 -4.88 4.96 -20.59
CA GLY A 57 -3.42 5.07 -20.47
C GLY A 57 -2.96 5.68 -19.14
N SER A 58 -3.64 6.72 -18.65
CA SER A 58 -3.37 7.33 -17.34
C SER A 58 -3.67 6.35 -16.22
N ILE A 59 -4.80 5.64 -16.29
CA ILE A 59 -5.21 4.61 -15.32
C ILE A 59 -4.17 3.49 -15.26
N ARG A 60 -3.76 2.93 -16.40
CA ARG A 60 -2.72 1.89 -16.45
C ARG A 60 -1.40 2.35 -15.85
N THR A 61 -0.99 3.58 -16.15
CA THR A 61 0.23 4.19 -15.59
C THR A 61 0.13 4.32 -14.07
N MET A 62 -1.02 4.75 -13.57
CA MET A 62 -1.27 4.88 -12.13
C MET A 62 -1.25 3.52 -11.43
N ILE A 63 -1.92 2.51 -11.97
CA ILE A 63 -1.91 1.14 -11.45
C ILE A 63 -0.47 0.60 -11.39
N ASN A 64 0.31 0.77 -12.46
CA ASN A 64 1.71 0.34 -12.49
C ASN A 64 2.56 1.06 -11.43
N LYS A 65 2.33 2.36 -11.23
CA LYS A 65 3.01 3.14 -10.19
C LYS A 65 2.66 2.63 -8.79
N LEU A 66 1.39 2.33 -8.52
CA LEU A 66 0.94 1.76 -7.25
C LEU A 66 1.54 0.37 -7.01
N ASN A 67 1.51 -0.50 -8.02
CA ASN A 67 2.12 -1.83 -7.96
C ASN A 67 3.63 -1.75 -7.68
N ARG A 68 4.33 -0.80 -8.31
CA ARG A 68 5.75 -0.57 -8.05
C ARG A 68 5.99 -0.14 -6.60
N LYS A 69 5.23 0.83 -6.09
CA LYS A 69 5.31 1.27 -4.69
C LYS A 69 5.02 0.13 -3.72
N ALA A 70 4.02 -0.69 -3.99
CA ALA A 70 3.70 -1.87 -3.18
C ALA A 70 4.89 -2.85 -3.15
N LYS A 71 5.49 -3.16 -4.30
CA LYS A 71 6.68 -4.01 -4.38
C LYS A 71 7.90 -3.43 -3.66
N GLU A 72 8.11 -2.12 -3.76
CA GLU A 72 9.20 -1.44 -3.05
C GLU A 72 8.97 -1.47 -1.54
N ALA A 73 7.73 -1.27 -1.08
CA ALA A 73 7.36 -1.36 0.33
C ALA A 73 7.55 -2.79 0.87
N THR A 74 7.08 -3.82 0.16
CA THR A 74 7.29 -5.21 0.56
C THR A 74 8.77 -5.55 0.57
N LYS A 75 9.53 -5.15 -0.47
CA LYS A 75 10.99 -5.35 -0.51
C LYS A 75 11.69 -4.67 0.65
N THR A 76 11.27 -3.48 1.07
CA THR A 76 11.94 -2.75 2.17
C THR A 76 11.65 -3.38 3.52
N ASN A 77 10.42 -3.82 3.75
CA ASN A 77 10.02 -4.45 5.02
C ASN A 77 10.65 -5.85 5.15
N ASP A 78 10.58 -6.63 4.07
CA ASP A 78 11.24 -7.92 3.94
C ASP A 78 12.77 -7.75 4.03
N SER A 79 13.33 -6.70 3.42
CA SER A 79 14.77 -6.42 3.49
C SER A 79 15.25 -6.06 4.89
N LYS A 80 14.49 -5.37 5.73
CA LYS A 80 14.95 -5.05 7.10
C LYS A 80 14.94 -6.29 7.98
N VAL A 81 13.88 -7.09 7.92
CA VAL A 81 13.78 -8.36 8.65
C VAL A 81 14.81 -9.37 8.10
N HIS A 82 14.92 -9.53 6.78
CA HIS A 82 15.96 -10.38 6.18
C HIS A 82 17.37 -9.87 6.44
N GLN A 83 17.63 -8.57 6.42
CA GLN A 83 18.94 -7.99 6.78
C GLN A 83 19.24 -8.23 8.26
N TRP A 84 18.25 -8.13 9.13
CA TRP A 84 18.38 -8.42 10.55
C TRP A 84 18.64 -9.92 10.80
N LEU A 85 17.87 -10.82 10.17
CA LEU A 85 18.10 -12.27 10.21
C LEU A 85 19.49 -12.65 9.67
N LYS A 86 19.92 -12.06 8.55
CA LYS A 86 21.26 -12.28 7.97
C LYS A 86 22.39 -11.67 8.81
N SER A 87 22.11 -10.62 9.58
CA SER A 87 23.14 -9.97 10.39
C SER A 87 23.66 -10.85 11.53
N GLY A 88 23.03 -12.01 11.81
CA GLY A 88 23.49 -12.95 12.83
C GLY A 88 23.48 -12.38 14.24
N LYS A 89 22.81 -11.23 14.47
CA LYS A 89 22.71 -10.58 15.78
C LYS A 89 21.84 -11.33 16.78
N LEU A 90 21.10 -12.35 16.31
CA LEU A 90 20.54 -13.37 17.18
C LEU A 90 21.68 -14.35 17.49
N GLY A 91 22.42 -14.07 18.56
CA GLY A 91 23.44 -14.98 19.06
C GLY A 91 22.80 -16.34 19.31
N GLN A 92 23.18 -17.33 18.49
CA GLN A 92 22.72 -18.71 18.51
C GLN A 92 21.17 -18.85 18.46
N PRO A 93 20.56 -19.26 17.34
CA PRO A 93 19.12 -19.50 17.26
C PRO A 93 18.62 -20.51 18.31
N ASP A 94 19.50 -21.40 18.76
CA ASP A 94 19.24 -22.36 19.84
C ASP A 94 19.13 -21.74 21.23
N LEU A 95 19.63 -20.52 21.45
CA LEU A 95 19.56 -19.85 22.75
C LEU A 95 18.36 -18.93 22.87
N ILE A 96 17.98 -18.19 21.83
CA ILE A 96 16.84 -17.26 21.92
C ILE A 96 15.52 -18.02 21.99
N ILE A 97 15.35 -19.04 21.15
CA ILE A 97 14.16 -19.89 21.16
C ILE A 97 14.09 -20.65 22.49
N SER A 98 15.20 -21.24 22.95
CA SER A 98 15.23 -21.90 24.25
C SER A 98 15.09 -20.96 25.44
N GLN A 99 15.57 -19.72 25.36
CA GLN A 99 15.35 -18.70 26.41
C GLN A 99 13.90 -18.25 26.44
N ALA A 100 13.27 -18.06 25.29
CA ALA A 100 11.85 -17.72 25.22
C ALA A 100 10.99 -18.86 25.76
N PHE A 101 11.21 -20.11 25.33
CA PHE A 101 10.51 -21.27 25.89
C PHE A 101 10.80 -21.47 27.38
N LYS A 102 12.03 -21.22 27.83
CA LYS A 102 12.38 -21.28 29.25
C LYS A 102 11.72 -20.18 30.07
N PHE A 103 11.59 -18.97 29.52
CA PHE A 103 10.88 -17.86 30.16
C PHE A 103 9.38 -18.14 30.24
N ILE A 104 8.76 -18.59 29.15
CA ILE A 104 7.36 -19.03 29.11
C ILE A 104 7.15 -20.14 30.14
N SER A 105 8.01 -21.17 30.16
CA SER A 105 7.95 -22.24 31.15
C SER A 105 8.17 -21.81 32.60
N MET A 106 8.85 -20.68 32.85
CA MET A 106 9.09 -20.17 34.19
C MET A 106 7.96 -19.27 34.71
N PHE A 107 7.17 -18.67 33.83
CA PHE A 107 6.23 -17.59 34.18
C PHE A 107 4.80 -17.80 33.71
N GLU A 108 4.53 -18.74 32.81
CA GLU A 108 3.17 -19.15 32.48
C GLU A 108 2.83 -20.41 33.28
N ASP A 109 1.67 -20.40 33.95
CA ASP A 109 1.06 -21.61 34.48
C ASP A 109 0.63 -22.46 33.29
N ILE A 110 1.53 -23.35 32.84
CA ILE A 110 1.22 -24.28 31.76
C ILE A 110 0.10 -25.19 32.28
N PRO A 111 -1.12 -25.11 31.72
CA PRO A 111 -2.22 -25.97 32.13
C PRO A 111 -1.82 -27.42 31.89
N LYS A 112 -2.32 -28.32 32.74
CA LYS A 112 -1.98 -29.74 32.61
C LYS A 112 -2.43 -30.28 31.24
N PRO A 113 -1.79 -31.33 30.71
CA PRO A 113 -2.17 -31.89 29.40
C PRO A 113 -3.66 -32.22 29.28
N GLU A 114 -4.33 -32.56 30.39
CA GLU A 114 -5.78 -32.82 30.44
C GLU A 114 -6.65 -31.58 30.22
N GLU A 115 -6.11 -30.38 30.49
CA GLU A 115 -6.73 -29.07 30.29
C GLU A 115 -6.34 -28.43 28.94
N CYS A 116 -5.26 -28.90 28.31
CA CYS A 116 -4.89 -28.60 26.93
C CYS A 116 -5.77 -29.37 25.92
N ALA A 117 -7.09 -29.32 26.09
CA ALA A 117 -8.00 -29.96 25.16
C ALA A 117 -8.02 -29.22 23.81
N GLY A 118 -7.31 -29.76 22.82
CA GLY A 118 -7.64 -29.58 21.42
C GLY A 118 -6.52 -29.00 20.56
N CYS A 119 -5.63 -29.88 20.10
CA CYS A 119 -5.31 -30.06 18.68
C CYS A 119 -4.32 -31.22 18.53
N ASP A 120 -4.85 -32.44 18.60
CA ASP A 120 -4.17 -33.61 18.04
C ASP A 120 -4.48 -33.62 16.54
N PHE A 121 -3.44 -33.50 15.70
CA PHE A 121 -3.52 -33.69 14.24
C PHE A 121 -3.37 -35.18 13.89
#